data_AF-A0A2A2RNB9-F1
#
_entry.id   AF-A0A2A2RNB9-F1
#
_cell.length_a   1.000
_cell.length_b   1.000
_cell.length_c   1.000
_cell.angle_alpha   90.00
_cell.angle_beta   90.00
_cell.angle_gamma   90.00
#
_symmetry.space_group_name_H-M   'P 1'
#
loop_
_entity.id
_entity.type
_entity.pdbx_description
1 polymer ?
#
loop_
_entity_poly.entity_id
_entity_poly.type
_entity_poly.pdbx_seq_one_letter_code
_entity_poly.pdbx_strand_id
1 'polypeptide(L)'
;MTPTPGSNPRTPSRRDFLLTGAAFTLGCLPFVGRAADPKPAPAKAKPNPYADAVLVEGEPPLPAEGSFTFAVLPDTQYYSEKYPETYLAQTRWLVAQRERRRLAGVFHLGDITNQNTVPQWTNARKAMQVLMDAQVPMCLVPGNHDYGLRGNGSDR
;
A
#
# COMPACT_ATOMS: atom_id res chain seq x y z
N MET A 1 -42.83 -56.22 17.63
CA MET A 1 -43.11 -54.99 16.87
C MET A 1 -41.82 -54.18 16.83
N THR A 2 -41.13 -54.19 15.70
CA THR A 2 -39.85 -53.50 15.47
C THR A 2 -40.10 -52.37 14.46
N PRO A 3 -39.69 -51.11 14.72
CA PRO A 3 -39.64 -50.10 13.68
C PRO A 3 -38.29 -50.15 12.94
N THR A 4 -38.38 -50.22 11.62
CA THR A 4 -37.28 -50.05 10.66
C THR A 4 -36.69 -48.63 10.70
N PRO A 5 -35.38 -48.42 10.57
CA PRO A 5 -34.80 -47.09 10.42
C PRO A 5 -34.95 -46.62 8.96
N GLY A 6 -35.58 -45.45 8.78
CA GLY A 6 -35.65 -44.76 7.49
C GLY A 6 -34.30 -44.16 7.10
N SER A 7 -33.89 -44.36 5.86
CA SER A 7 -32.71 -43.75 5.25
C SER A 7 -32.97 -42.26 4.97
N ASN A 8 -32.22 -41.38 5.61
CA ASN A 8 -32.26 -39.94 5.33
C ASN A 8 -31.48 -39.65 4.02
N PRO A 9 -32.04 -38.92 3.03
CA PRO A 9 -31.30 -38.57 1.82
C PRO A 9 -30.15 -37.59 2.15
N ARG A 10 -28.93 -37.94 1.76
CA ARG A 10 -27.74 -37.08 1.91
C ARG A 10 -27.94 -35.79 1.11
N THR A 11 -27.88 -34.65 1.78
CA THR A 11 -27.80 -33.32 1.14
C THR A 11 -26.49 -33.23 0.34
N PRO A 12 -26.53 -32.89 -0.95
CA PRO A 12 -25.33 -32.82 -1.78
C PRO A 12 -24.37 -31.75 -1.26
N SER A 13 -23.10 -32.10 -1.13
CA SER A 13 -22.06 -31.20 -0.65
C SER A 13 -21.53 -30.32 -1.78
N ARG A 14 -20.89 -29.18 -1.44
CA ARG A 14 -20.23 -28.30 -2.42
C ARG A 14 -19.18 -29.02 -3.28
N ARG A 15 -18.68 -30.17 -2.81
CA ARG A 15 -17.73 -31.03 -3.52
C ARG A 15 -18.40 -31.87 -4.61
N ASP A 16 -19.66 -32.29 -4.41
CA ASP A 16 -20.44 -33.05 -5.38
C ASP A 16 -20.86 -32.19 -6.58
N PHE A 17 -21.12 -30.89 -6.34
CA PHE A 17 -21.44 -29.93 -7.41
C PHE A 17 -20.24 -29.70 -8.35
N LEU A 18 -19.02 -29.68 -7.82
CA LEU A 18 -17.80 -29.47 -8.62
C LEU A 18 -17.41 -30.70 -9.44
N LEU A 19 -17.68 -31.91 -8.93
CA LEU A 19 -17.38 -33.16 -9.65
C LEU A 19 -18.40 -33.48 -10.74
N THR A 20 -19.65 -33.04 -10.60
CA THR A 20 -20.71 -33.28 -11.61
C THR A 20 -20.63 -32.30 -12.79
N GLY A 21 -19.99 -31.14 -12.63
CA GLY A 21 -19.83 -30.14 -13.69
C GLY A 21 -18.81 -30.48 -14.78
N ALA A 22 -17.97 -31.50 -14.59
CA ALA A 22 -16.84 -31.79 -15.49
C ALA A 22 -17.15 -32.82 -16.61
N ALA A 23 -18.37 -33.38 -16.68
CA ALA A 23 -18.66 -34.57 -17.49
C ALA A 23 -19.70 -34.39 -18.60
N PHE A 24 -19.86 -33.19 -19.19
CA PHE A 24 -20.78 -32.99 -20.32
C PHE A 24 -20.15 -32.10 -21.42
N THR A 25 -19.12 -32.59 -22.10
CA THR A 25 -18.77 -32.12 -23.46
C THR A 25 -17.98 -33.19 -24.23
N LEU A 26 -18.62 -34.29 -24.60
CA LEU A 26 -18.09 -35.12 -25.69
C LEU A 26 -19.26 -35.64 -26.54
N GLY A 27 -19.43 -35.03 -27.72
CA GLY A 27 -20.33 -35.55 -28.75
C GLY A 27 -21.30 -34.51 -29.33
N CYS A 28 -20.88 -33.92 -30.46
CA CYS A 28 -21.69 -33.45 -31.61
C CYS A 28 -21.08 -32.17 -32.21
N LEU A 29 -20.17 -32.34 -33.16
CA LEU A 29 -19.87 -31.32 -34.16
C LEU A 29 -20.86 -31.47 -35.32
N PRO A 30 -21.59 -30.40 -35.67
CA PRO A 30 -21.75 -30.06 -37.06
C PRO A 30 -21.34 -28.61 -37.32
N PHE A 31 -20.45 -28.44 -38.30
CA PHE A 31 -20.22 -27.23 -39.11
C PHE A 31 -20.70 -25.88 -38.51
N VAL A 32 -19.90 -25.29 -37.62
CA VAL A 32 -19.96 -23.86 -37.33
C VAL A 32 -18.81 -23.23 -38.12
N GLY A 33 -19.15 -22.36 -39.07
CA GLY A 33 -18.14 -21.57 -39.78
C GLY A 33 -17.23 -20.89 -38.77
N ARG A 34 -15.92 -20.85 -39.06
CA ARG A 34 -14.93 -20.19 -38.21
C ARG A 34 -15.28 -18.70 -38.11
N ALA A 35 -16.13 -18.33 -37.17
CA ALA A 35 -16.19 -16.96 -36.69
C ALA A 35 -14.77 -16.63 -36.26
N ALA A 36 -14.20 -15.57 -36.82
CA ALA A 36 -12.92 -15.06 -36.35
C ALA A 36 -13.01 -14.92 -34.82
N ASP A 37 -12.01 -15.43 -34.11
CA ASP A 37 -11.95 -15.28 -32.66
C ASP A 37 -12.24 -13.80 -32.32
N PRO A 38 -13.19 -13.51 -31.42
CA PRO A 38 -13.51 -12.13 -31.09
C PRO A 38 -12.21 -11.46 -30.64
N LYS A 39 -11.83 -10.41 -31.37
CA LYS A 39 -10.63 -9.62 -31.07
C LYS A 39 -10.67 -9.27 -29.57
N PRO A 40 -9.62 -9.58 -28.79
CA PRO A 40 -9.63 -9.28 -27.38
C PRO A 40 -9.94 -7.80 -27.19
N ALA A 41 -10.94 -7.53 -26.34
CA ALA A 41 -11.32 -6.15 -26.03
C ALA A 41 -10.06 -5.40 -25.57
N PRO A 42 -9.84 -4.15 -26.03
CA PRO A 42 -8.68 -3.39 -25.61
C PRO A 42 -8.67 -3.31 -24.09
N ALA A 43 -7.53 -3.64 -23.48
CA ALA A 43 -7.35 -3.55 -22.04
C ALA A 43 -7.74 -2.13 -21.59
N LYS A 44 -8.61 -2.02 -20.59
CA LYS A 44 -8.96 -0.72 -20.01
C LYS A 44 -7.67 -0.05 -19.56
N ALA A 45 -7.39 1.15 -20.08
CA ALA A 45 -6.26 1.95 -19.65
C ALA A 45 -6.33 2.12 -18.13
N LYS A 46 -5.18 1.95 -17.44
CA LYS A 46 -5.12 2.22 -16.01
C LYS A 46 -5.52 3.67 -15.76
N PRO A 47 -6.35 3.97 -14.75
CA PRO A 47 -6.66 5.35 -14.40
C PRO A 47 -5.36 6.12 -14.17
N ASN A 48 -5.18 7.22 -14.90
CA ASN A 48 -4.09 8.14 -14.61
C ASN A 48 -4.55 9.04 -13.46
N PRO A 49 -3.98 8.94 -12.24
CA PRO A 49 -4.37 9.79 -11.11
C PRO A 49 -4.02 11.26 -11.33
N TYR A 50 -3.29 11.58 -12.39
CA TYR A 50 -2.86 12.93 -12.76
C TYR A 50 -3.48 13.39 -14.09
N ALA A 51 -4.59 12.78 -14.53
CA ALA A 51 -5.21 13.12 -15.83
C ALA A 51 -5.62 14.59 -15.94
N ASP A 52 -5.93 15.22 -14.81
CA ASP A 52 -6.33 16.61 -14.65
C ASP A 52 -5.20 17.51 -14.08
N ALA A 53 -4.03 16.95 -13.79
CA ALA A 53 -2.92 17.70 -13.23
C ALA A 53 -2.26 18.59 -14.28
N VAL A 54 -2.15 19.89 -13.99
CA VAL A 54 -1.31 20.81 -14.76
C VAL A 54 0.06 20.87 -14.09
N LEU A 55 1.05 20.22 -14.71
CA LEU A 55 2.42 20.25 -14.23
C LEU A 55 3.09 21.57 -14.63
N VAL A 56 3.62 22.28 -13.65
CA VAL A 56 4.39 23.51 -13.86
C VAL A 56 5.85 23.19 -13.58
N GLU A 57 6.73 23.60 -14.49
CA GLU A 57 8.18 23.44 -14.33
C GLU A 57 8.73 24.33 -13.23
N GLY A 58 9.70 23.81 -12.48
CA GLY A 58 10.42 24.53 -11.44
C GLY A 58 10.00 24.17 -10.02
N GLU A 59 10.49 24.96 -9.06
CA GLU A 59 10.27 24.72 -7.65
C GLU A 59 8.86 25.17 -7.21
N PRO A 60 8.18 24.44 -6.31
CA PRO A 60 6.91 24.90 -5.74
C PRO A 60 7.05 26.28 -5.10
N PRO A 61 6.03 27.15 -5.25
CA PRO A 61 6.07 28.50 -4.73
C PRO A 61 6.37 28.49 -3.22
N LEU A 62 7.06 29.54 -2.77
CA LEU A 62 7.25 29.77 -1.34
C LEU A 62 5.88 30.06 -0.69
N PRO A 63 5.73 29.80 0.63
CA PRO A 63 4.51 30.15 1.34
C PRO A 63 4.18 31.64 1.18
N ALA A 64 2.89 31.99 1.14
CA ALA A 64 2.44 33.37 1.11
C ALA A 64 2.81 34.10 2.41
N GLU A 65 3.00 35.42 2.36
CA GLU A 65 3.32 36.24 3.54
C GLU A 65 2.33 35.96 4.70
N GLY A 66 2.84 35.89 5.94
CA GLY A 66 2.04 35.54 7.13
C GLY A 66 1.64 34.07 7.28
N SER A 67 1.88 33.20 6.28
CA SER A 67 1.63 31.75 6.36
C SER A 67 2.80 30.94 6.96
N PHE A 68 2.59 29.64 7.19
CA PHE A 68 3.64 28.69 7.56
C PHE A 68 3.38 27.35 6.84
N THR A 69 4.33 26.43 6.91
CA THR A 69 4.21 25.11 6.29
C THR A 69 4.37 23.99 7.32
N PHE A 70 3.74 22.85 7.04
CA PHE A 70 4.05 21.58 7.68
C PHE A 70 4.59 20.63 6.62
N ALA A 71 5.62 19.86 6.97
CA ALA A 71 6.03 18.73 6.16
C ALA A 71 5.30 17.47 6.62
N VAL A 72 4.93 16.63 5.66
CA VAL A 72 4.25 15.37 5.91
C VAL A 72 5.14 14.25 5.38
N LEU A 73 5.46 13.27 6.22
CA LEU A 73 6.28 12.10 5.91
C LEU A 73 5.43 10.84 6.01
N PRO A 74 4.78 10.40 4.92
CA PRO A 74 4.09 9.12 4.87
C PRO A 74 5.05 7.97 4.58
N ASP A 75 4.80 6.82 5.19
CA ASP A 75 5.22 5.49 4.74
C ASP A 75 6.72 5.37 4.41
N THR A 76 7.58 5.79 5.35
CA THR A 76 9.05 5.72 5.18
C THR A 76 9.63 4.31 5.30
N GLN A 77 8.77 3.29 5.44
CA GLN A 77 9.09 1.88 5.64
C GLN A 77 10.19 1.34 4.73
N TYR A 78 10.14 1.69 3.43
CA TYR A 78 11.15 1.25 2.47
C TYR A 78 12.45 2.05 2.54
N TYR A 79 12.39 3.31 2.98
CA TYR A 79 13.60 4.07 3.23
C TYR A 79 14.35 3.50 4.43
N SER A 80 13.62 3.15 5.50
CA SER A 80 14.22 2.49 6.66
C SER A 80 14.79 1.10 6.34
N GLU A 81 14.19 0.37 5.41
CA GLU A 81 14.64 -0.98 5.00
C GLU A 81 15.77 -0.98 3.97
N LYS A 82 15.65 -0.20 2.90
CA LYS A 82 16.48 -0.34 1.69
C LYS A 82 17.23 0.93 1.31
N TYR A 83 16.71 2.10 1.67
CA TYR A 83 17.25 3.40 1.23
C TYR A 83 17.48 4.38 2.39
N PRO A 84 18.26 4.00 3.42
CA PRO A 84 18.42 4.81 4.62
C PRO A 84 19.07 6.17 4.36
N GLU A 85 19.91 6.26 3.33
CA GLU A 85 20.49 7.51 2.85
C GLU A 85 19.44 8.46 2.26
N THR A 86 18.40 7.94 1.62
CA THR A 86 17.27 8.74 1.12
C THR A 86 16.48 9.32 2.28
N TYR A 87 16.19 8.51 3.31
CA TYR A 87 15.52 9.02 4.51
C TYR A 87 16.34 10.15 5.16
N LEU A 88 17.64 9.91 5.33
CA LEU A 88 18.55 10.90 5.93
C LEU A 88 18.65 12.18 5.09
N ALA A 89 18.70 12.07 3.76
CA ALA A 89 18.72 13.22 2.86
C ALA A 89 17.41 14.02 2.96
N GLN A 90 16.27 13.34 3.05
CA GLN A 90 14.95 13.96 3.19
C GLN A 90 14.86 14.80 4.46
N THR A 91 15.27 14.28 5.62
CA THR A 91 15.23 15.03 6.88
C THR A 91 16.25 16.17 6.92
N ARG A 92 17.44 15.99 6.34
CA ARG A 92 18.42 17.07 6.16
C ARG A 92 17.88 18.19 5.29
N TRP A 93 17.18 17.86 4.21
CA TRP A 93 16.55 18.86 3.35
C TRP A 93 15.50 19.66 4.12
N LEU A 94 14.66 19.01 4.94
CA LEU A 94 13.68 19.71 5.77
C LEU A 94 14.34 20.74 6.70
N VAL A 95 15.43 20.36 7.37
CA VAL A 95 16.19 21.31 8.22
C VAL A 95 16.76 22.46 7.40
N ALA A 96 17.37 22.17 6.24
CA ALA A 96 17.94 23.19 5.37
C ALA A 96 16.88 24.16 4.81
N GLN A 97 15.63 23.72 4.69
CA GLN A 97 14.53 24.53 4.18
C GLN A 97 13.71 25.24 5.26
N ARG A 98 13.98 24.99 6.55
CA ARG A 98 13.14 25.45 7.65
C ARG A 98 12.81 26.93 7.58
N GLU A 99 13.82 27.78 7.45
CA GLU A 99 13.66 29.24 7.39
C GLU A 99 12.97 29.68 6.10
N ARG A 100 13.54 29.29 4.95
CA ARG A 100 13.05 29.72 3.64
C ARG A 100 11.59 29.34 3.40
N ARG A 101 11.16 28.19 3.94
CA ARG A 101 9.80 27.66 3.78
C ARG A 101 8.92 27.85 5.02
N ARG A 102 9.38 28.56 6.06
CA ARG A 102 8.64 28.76 7.32
C ARG A 102 8.03 27.46 7.84
N LEU A 103 8.87 26.43 7.95
CA LEU A 103 8.46 25.11 8.41
C LEU A 103 8.15 25.16 9.91
N ALA A 104 6.87 25.03 10.25
CA ALA A 104 6.39 25.00 11.63
C ALA A 104 6.63 23.64 12.29
N GLY A 105 6.69 22.56 11.52
CA GLY A 105 6.97 21.23 12.03
C GLY A 105 6.77 20.12 11.01
N VAL A 106 6.91 18.88 11.47
CA VAL A 106 6.81 17.66 10.66
C VAL A 106 5.80 16.68 11.26
N PHE A 107 4.92 16.14 10.41
CA PHE A 107 4.03 15.03 10.76
C PHE A 107 4.50 13.75 10.07
N HIS A 108 4.87 12.73 10.83
CA HIS A 108 5.10 11.39 10.29
C HIS A 108 3.85 10.54 10.43
N LEU A 109 3.33 10.03 9.31
CA LEU A 109 1.99 9.43 9.24
C LEU A 109 1.94 7.92 9.54
N GLY A 110 2.97 7.36 10.19
CA GLY A 110 3.12 5.92 10.35
C GLY A 110 3.91 5.22 9.24
N ASP A 111 3.99 3.90 9.39
CA ASP A 111 4.79 2.98 8.57
C ASP A 111 6.23 3.47 8.47
N ILE A 112 6.85 3.65 9.64
CA ILE A 112 8.24 4.09 9.79
C ILE A 112 9.19 2.98 9.35
N THR A 113 8.85 1.74 9.68
CA THR A 113 9.58 0.51 9.36
C THR A 113 8.73 -0.39 8.47
N ASN A 114 9.36 -1.29 7.72
CA ASN A 114 8.67 -2.24 6.84
C ASN A 114 8.40 -3.59 7.51
N GLN A 115 9.33 -4.02 8.37
CA GLN A 115 9.30 -5.33 9.01
C GLN A 115 9.47 -5.26 10.53
N ASN A 116 9.36 -4.07 11.13
CA ASN A 116 9.55 -3.86 12.57
C ASN A 116 10.84 -4.52 13.11
N THR A 117 11.99 -4.24 12.45
CA THR A 117 13.28 -4.82 12.84
C THR A 117 14.21 -3.77 13.45
N VAL A 118 15.11 -4.20 14.34
CA VAL A 118 16.09 -3.31 14.98
C VAL A 118 16.94 -2.51 13.97
N PRO A 119 17.44 -3.09 12.86
CA PRO A 119 18.18 -2.32 11.85
C PRO A 119 17.33 -1.22 11.21
N GLN A 120 16.05 -1.47 10.94
CA GLN A 120 15.16 -0.46 10.35
C GLN A 120 14.89 0.68 11.33
N TRP A 121 14.62 0.37 12.60
CA TRP A 121 14.49 1.39 13.64
C TRP A 121 15.79 2.19 13.85
N THR A 122 16.95 1.54 13.71
CA THR A 122 18.25 2.23 13.79
C THR A 122 18.41 3.24 12.65
N ASN A 123 18.02 2.86 11.43
CA ASN A 123 18.04 3.74 10.26
C ASN A 123 17.04 4.89 10.40
N ALA A 124 15.79 4.60 10.76
CA ALA A 124 14.75 5.60 10.98
C ALA A 124 15.15 6.61 12.06
N ARG A 125 15.66 6.12 13.20
CA ARG A 125 16.17 6.97 14.28
C ARG A 125 17.28 7.89 13.78
N LYS A 126 18.24 7.37 13.01
CA LYS A 126 19.34 8.19 12.46
C LYS A 126 18.82 9.32 11.57
N ALA A 127 17.81 9.05 10.74
CA ALA A 127 17.21 10.07 9.89
C ALA A 127 16.42 11.10 10.70
N MET A 128 15.58 10.65 11.63
CA MET A 128 14.72 11.52 12.44
C MET A 128 15.49 12.33 13.49
N GLN A 129 16.64 11.83 13.96
CA GLN A 129 17.54 12.55 14.88
C GLN A 129 17.98 13.90 14.30
N VAL A 130 18.11 14.01 12.97
CA VAL A 130 18.42 15.30 12.31
C VAL A 130 17.38 16.37 12.64
N LEU A 131 16.10 16.01 12.68
CA LEU A 131 15.01 16.94 13.04
C LEU A 131 15.03 17.26 14.54
N MET A 132 15.33 16.26 15.38
CA MET A 132 15.45 16.43 16.83
C MET A 132 16.60 17.36 17.20
N ASP A 133 17.78 17.15 16.63
CA ASP A 133 18.98 17.95 16.89
C ASP A 133 18.79 19.40 16.44
N ALA A 134 18.08 19.60 15.33
CA ALA A 134 17.70 20.92 14.83
C ALA A 134 16.50 21.53 15.55
N GLN A 135 15.94 20.86 16.57
CA GLN A 135 14.76 21.32 17.33
C GLN A 135 13.57 21.69 16.43
N VAL A 136 13.32 20.89 15.40
CA VAL A 136 12.12 20.99 14.57
C VAL A 136 10.97 20.29 15.29
N PRO A 137 9.83 20.97 15.58
CA PRO A 137 8.68 20.31 16.18
C PRO A 137 8.20 19.15 15.30
N MET A 138 7.97 17.99 15.91
CA MET A 138 7.46 16.84 15.17
C MET A 138 6.41 16.09 15.98
N CYS A 139 5.48 15.48 15.25
CA CYS A 139 4.60 14.44 15.76
C CYS A 139 4.73 13.22 14.86
N LEU A 140 4.80 12.04 15.45
CA LEU A 140 4.83 10.78 14.73
C LEU A 140 3.81 9.84 15.34
N VAL A 141 3.20 9.03 14.49
CA VAL A 141 2.38 7.89 14.89
C VAL A 141 3.01 6.63 14.31
N PRO A 142 2.82 5.46 14.95
CA PRO A 142 3.11 4.17 14.32
C PRO A 142 2.07 3.87 13.24
N GLY A 143 2.50 3.18 12.19
CA GLY A 143 1.59 2.59 11.19
C GLY A 143 1.52 1.08 11.35
N ASN A 144 0.82 0.44 10.42
CA ASN A 144 0.58 -0.99 10.48
C ASN A 144 1.90 -1.81 10.45
N HIS A 145 2.90 -1.41 9.67
CA HIS A 145 4.18 -2.13 9.58
C HIS A 145 5.12 -1.94 10.78
N ASP A 146 4.78 -1.06 11.73
CA ASP A 146 5.59 -0.77 12.91
C ASP A 146 5.32 -1.70 14.10
N TYR A 147 4.37 -2.62 13.95
CA TYR A 147 3.94 -3.56 14.98
C TYR A 147 4.33 -4.99 14.64
N GLY A 148 4.16 -5.86 15.64
CA GLY A 148 4.18 -7.31 15.52
C GLY A 148 5.46 -7.90 14.91
N LEU A 149 5.46 -9.21 14.76
CA LEU A 149 6.58 -9.92 14.14
C LEU A 149 6.58 -9.65 12.62
N ARG A 150 7.71 -9.17 12.09
CA ARG A 150 7.92 -8.88 10.65
C ARG A 150 7.02 -7.77 10.09
N GLY A 151 6.56 -6.84 10.92
CA GLY A 151 5.67 -5.75 10.49
C GLY A 151 4.24 -6.23 10.21
N ASN A 152 3.87 -7.42 10.68
CA ASN A 152 2.49 -7.82 10.68
C ASN A 152 1.77 -7.04 11.78
N GLY A 153 0.55 -6.59 11.52
CA GLY A 153 -0.30 -6.21 12.65
C GLY A 153 -1.75 -6.55 12.47
N SER A 154 -1.95 -7.81 12.08
CA SER A 154 -3.11 -8.56 12.52
C SER A 154 -3.19 -8.75 14.04
N ASP A 155 -2.16 -8.40 14.81
CA ASP A 155 -2.09 -8.48 16.27
C ASP A 155 -2.37 -7.15 16.99
N ARG A 156 -2.97 -6.19 16.28
CA ARG A 156 -3.40 -4.89 16.81
C ARG A 156 -4.79 -4.94 17.42
#